data_AF-A0A840QND5-F1
#
_entry.id   AF-A0A840QND5-F1
#
_cell.length_a   1.000
_cell.length_b   1.000
_cell.length_c   1.000
_cell.angle_alpha   90.00
_cell.angle_beta   90.00
_cell.angle_gamma   90.00
#
_symmetry.space_group_name_H-M   'P 1'
#
loop_
_entity.id
_entity.type
_entity.pdbx_description
1 polymer ?
#
loop_
_entity_poly.entity_id
_entity_poly.type
_entity_poly.pdbx_seq_one_letter_code
_entity_poly.pdbx_strand_id
1 'polypeptide(L)'
;MRKRIFCAMILAMFVLSMTPNIGLAEERSSEDIWFEANKWVEKSLQYAHRQQYEDSKRFLERFSDLFNEVRMEDDRLTMTDLYVITHIYDEAKEAVISVKMDDSKRVEAITSLRLLTDVYITPGKPLWKEVEPTLNQLLQRMNDAAESEDWNTYQYELDEFIAAYDTVRPALNVDAEKGVFQALDASIAYLNENRSLSDRSRLTEDILPHVEKHLELIFSEEGQDVSDPSLIWVIISISGVIVVCLSYVGWKKYKGEKDRYRNRRRQR
;
A
#
# COMPACT_ATOMS: atom_id res chain seq x y z
N MET A 1 2.31 54.07 43.07
CA MET A 1 2.92 52.99 42.25
C MET A 1 2.09 51.70 42.23
N ARG A 2 1.73 51.10 43.38
CA ARG A 2 0.97 49.83 43.44
C ARG A 2 -0.33 49.77 42.62
N LYS A 3 -1.13 50.86 42.58
CA LYS A 3 -2.39 50.91 41.80
C LYS A 3 -2.19 50.87 40.28
N ARG A 4 -1.10 51.45 39.77
CA ARG A 4 -0.76 51.44 38.33
C ARG A 4 -0.29 50.06 37.86
N ILE A 5 0.44 49.36 38.73
CA ILE A 5 0.89 47.97 38.48
C ILE A 5 -0.31 47.02 38.50
N PHE A 6 -1.26 47.24 39.41
CA PHE A 6 -2.48 46.43 39.48
C PHE A 6 -3.39 46.61 38.26
N CYS A 7 -3.55 47.86 37.77
CA CYS A 7 -4.28 48.11 36.53
C CYS A 7 -3.58 47.50 35.30
N ALA A 8 -2.24 47.53 35.25
CA ALA A 8 -1.48 46.92 34.15
C ALA A 8 -1.62 45.39 34.14
N MET A 9 -1.67 44.73 35.31
CA MET A 9 -1.90 43.29 35.39
C MET A 9 -3.31 42.89 34.95
N ILE A 10 -4.33 43.65 35.34
CA ILE A 10 -5.72 43.37 34.93
C ILE A 10 -5.87 43.54 33.41
N LEU A 11 -5.24 44.57 32.84
CA LEU A 11 -5.28 44.82 31.41
C LEU A 11 -4.53 43.72 30.62
N ALA A 12 -3.40 43.23 31.13
CA ALA A 12 -2.68 42.10 30.53
C ALA A 12 -3.48 40.79 30.60
N MET A 13 -4.18 40.55 31.71
CA MET A 13 -5.04 39.37 31.88
C MET A 13 -6.27 39.43 30.97
N PHE A 14 -6.83 40.61 30.74
CA PHE A 14 -7.96 40.81 29.83
C PHE A 14 -7.57 40.63 28.36
N VAL A 15 -6.36 41.07 27.99
CA VAL A 15 -5.79 40.86 26.64
C VAL A 15 -5.46 39.39 26.40
N LEU A 16 -4.99 38.65 27.43
CA LEU A 16 -4.78 37.20 27.32
C LEU A 16 -6.08 36.42 27.18
N SER A 17 -7.18 36.87 27.78
CA SER A 17 -8.51 36.24 27.64
C SER A 17 -9.22 36.55 26.31
N MET A 18 -8.67 37.48 25.50
CA MET A 18 -9.16 37.83 24.17
C MET A 18 -8.28 37.28 23.05
N THR A 19 -7.50 36.23 23.30
CA THR A 19 -7.05 35.40 22.18
C THR A 19 -8.30 34.70 21.63
N PRO A 20 -8.61 34.81 20.33
CA PRO A 20 -9.69 34.02 19.77
C PRO A 20 -9.42 32.56 20.13
N ASN A 21 -10.40 31.90 20.75
CA ASN A 21 -10.46 30.45 20.76
C ASN A 21 -10.58 30.06 19.29
N ILE A 22 -9.43 29.90 18.63
CA ILE A 22 -9.32 29.15 17.40
C ILE A 22 -9.67 27.74 17.88
N GLY A 23 -10.95 27.40 17.83
CA GLY A 23 -11.33 26.02 17.72
C GLY A 23 -10.57 25.53 16.50
N LEU A 24 -9.53 24.73 16.75
CA LEU A 24 -8.98 23.87 15.72
C LEU A 24 -10.18 23.03 15.28
N ALA A 25 -10.82 23.44 14.19
CA ALA A 25 -11.55 22.48 13.39
C ALA A 25 -10.50 21.41 13.08
N GLU A 26 -10.70 20.22 13.63
CA GLU A 26 -9.84 19.07 13.37
C GLU A 26 -9.89 18.87 11.86
N GLU A 27 -8.83 19.32 11.17
CA GLU A 27 -8.67 19.15 9.74
C GLU A 27 -8.67 17.64 9.52
N ARG A 28 -9.75 17.15 8.91
CA ARG A 28 -9.98 15.73 8.73
C ARG A 28 -8.82 15.20 7.90
N SER A 29 -8.05 14.24 8.43
CA SER A 29 -6.91 13.72 7.69
C SER A 29 -7.41 12.88 6.51
N SER A 30 -6.65 12.82 5.42
CA SER A 30 -6.97 11.95 4.28
C SER A 30 -7.13 10.49 4.71
N GLU A 31 -6.39 10.06 5.73
CA GLU A 31 -6.49 8.74 6.36
C GLU A 31 -7.86 8.49 6.99
N ASP A 32 -8.44 9.48 7.68
CA ASP A 32 -9.79 9.38 8.27
C ASP A 32 -10.89 9.28 7.19
N ILE A 33 -10.68 9.90 6.02
CA ILE A 33 -11.61 9.82 4.90
C ILE A 33 -11.50 8.44 4.24
N TRP A 34 -10.29 7.95 4.01
CA TRP A 34 -10.05 6.60 3.50
C TRP A 34 -10.65 5.53 4.42
N PHE A 35 -10.45 5.66 5.73
CA PHE A 35 -11.03 4.77 6.72
C PHE A 35 -12.56 4.74 6.66
N GLU A 36 -13.21 5.91 6.55
CA GLU A 36 -14.66 5.97 6.39
C GLU A 36 -15.12 5.38 5.04
N ALA A 37 -14.39 5.66 3.95
CA ALA A 37 -14.68 5.13 2.63
C ALA A 37 -14.64 3.59 2.64
N ASN A 38 -13.57 2.98 3.14
CA ASN A 38 -13.44 1.52 3.24
C ASN A 38 -14.54 0.91 4.11
N LYS A 39 -14.94 1.56 5.22
CA LYS A 39 -16.08 1.12 6.04
C LYS A 39 -17.40 1.02 5.25
N TRP A 40 -17.63 1.89 4.25
CA TRP A 40 -18.79 1.77 3.37
C TRP A 40 -18.65 0.61 2.38
N VAL A 41 -17.46 0.36 1.87
CA VAL A 41 -17.18 -0.83 1.05
C VAL A 41 -17.38 -2.12 1.86
N GLU A 42 -16.91 -2.16 3.10
CA GLU A 42 -17.11 -3.28 4.01
C GLU A 42 -18.61 -3.54 4.26
N LYS A 43 -19.39 -2.49 4.55
CA LYS A 43 -20.84 -2.62 4.66
C LYS A 43 -21.47 -3.13 3.37
N SER A 44 -21.05 -2.60 2.21
CA SER A 44 -21.54 -3.11 0.93
C SER A 44 -21.30 -4.62 0.81
N LEU A 45 -20.09 -5.08 1.13
CA LEU A 45 -19.70 -6.48 1.10
C LEU A 45 -20.57 -7.34 2.05
N GLN A 46 -20.79 -6.90 3.29
CA GLN A 46 -21.64 -7.58 4.27
C GLN A 46 -23.10 -7.74 3.79
N TYR A 47 -23.63 -6.76 3.06
CA TYR A 47 -24.98 -6.84 2.49
C TYR A 47 -25.02 -7.69 1.21
N ALA A 48 -23.98 -7.64 0.39
CA ALA A 48 -23.84 -8.52 -0.79
C ALA A 48 -23.78 -10.00 -0.41
N HIS A 49 -23.04 -10.36 0.65
CA HIS A 49 -23.05 -11.72 1.21
C HIS A 49 -24.43 -12.21 1.65
N ARG A 50 -25.32 -11.28 2.02
CA ARG A 50 -26.71 -11.57 2.41
C ARG A 50 -27.70 -11.42 1.24
N GLN A 51 -27.19 -11.28 0.01
CA GLN A 51 -27.97 -11.06 -1.21
C GLN A 51 -28.86 -9.79 -1.15
N GLN A 52 -28.52 -8.84 -0.28
CA GLN A 52 -29.23 -7.57 -0.14
C GLN A 52 -28.59 -6.52 -1.05
N TYR A 53 -28.75 -6.71 -2.37
CA TYR A 53 -28.02 -5.92 -3.38
C TYR A 53 -28.42 -4.44 -3.44
N GLU A 54 -29.68 -4.11 -3.17
CA GLU A 54 -30.10 -2.70 -3.16
C GLU A 54 -29.39 -1.92 -2.03
N ASP A 55 -29.25 -2.52 -0.84
CA ASP A 55 -28.52 -1.91 0.26
C ASP A 55 -27.02 -1.89 0.00
N SER A 56 -26.46 -2.95 -0.58
CA SER A 56 -25.06 -2.99 -1.02
C SER A 56 -24.75 -1.83 -1.98
N LYS A 57 -25.59 -1.61 -2.99
CA LYS A 57 -25.49 -0.48 -3.93
C LYS A 57 -25.51 0.86 -3.20
N ARG A 58 -26.46 1.05 -2.27
CA ARG A 58 -26.55 2.30 -1.49
C ARG A 58 -25.29 2.59 -0.69
N PHE A 59 -24.60 1.57 -0.17
CA PHE A 59 -23.32 1.78 0.52
C PHE A 59 -22.17 2.08 -0.45
N LEU A 60 -22.14 1.51 -1.65
CA LEU A 60 -21.20 1.92 -2.71
C LEU A 60 -21.43 3.37 -3.14
N GLU A 61 -22.67 3.85 -3.20
CA GLU A 61 -22.96 5.26 -3.46
C GLU A 61 -22.36 6.18 -2.38
N ARG A 62 -22.42 5.78 -1.09
CA ARG A 62 -21.77 6.52 0.01
C ARG A 62 -20.25 6.54 -0.11
N PHE A 63 -19.65 5.44 -0.56
CA PHE A 63 -18.22 5.43 -0.89
C PHE A 63 -17.88 6.47 -1.96
N SER A 64 -18.67 6.54 -3.04
CA SER A 64 -18.44 7.48 -4.14
C SER A 64 -18.53 8.94 -3.70
N ASP A 65 -19.51 9.27 -2.84
CA ASP A 65 -19.65 10.61 -2.26
C ASP A 65 -18.36 11.03 -1.53
N LEU A 66 -17.82 10.16 -0.67
CA LEU A 66 -16.59 10.41 0.09
C LEU A 66 -15.33 10.39 -0.77
N PHE A 67 -15.25 9.51 -1.77
CA PHE A 67 -14.09 9.44 -2.66
C PHE A 67 -13.86 10.74 -3.45
N ASN A 68 -14.93 11.48 -3.74
CA ASN A 68 -14.80 12.81 -4.34
C ASN A 68 -14.10 13.82 -3.41
N GLU A 69 -14.27 13.68 -2.09
CA GLU A 69 -13.55 14.46 -1.08
C GLU A 69 -12.08 14.03 -1.00
N VAL A 70 -11.81 12.71 -0.96
CA VAL A 70 -10.45 12.14 -0.98
C VAL A 70 -9.62 12.68 -2.13
N ARG A 71 -10.17 12.70 -3.36
CA ARG A 71 -9.46 13.16 -4.56
C ARG A 71 -8.96 14.60 -4.44
N MET A 72 -9.58 15.43 -3.61
CA MET A 72 -9.21 16.83 -3.43
C MET A 72 -8.16 17.04 -2.33
N GLU A 73 -8.00 16.06 -1.43
CA GLU A 73 -7.21 16.21 -0.20
C GLU A 73 -5.96 15.30 -0.14
N ASP A 74 -5.94 14.15 -0.82
CA ASP A 74 -4.82 13.21 -0.76
C ASP A 74 -3.81 13.41 -1.92
N ASP A 75 -2.74 14.15 -1.64
CA ASP A 75 -1.63 14.38 -2.57
C ASP A 75 -0.84 13.11 -2.94
N ARG A 76 -1.07 11.97 -2.25
CA ARG A 76 -0.40 10.69 -2.56
C ARG A 76 -0.99 10.00 -3.79
N LEU A 77 -2.20 10.38 -4.20
CA LEU A 77 -2.89 9.74 -5.32
C LEU A 77 -2.31 10.15 -6.66
N THR A 78 -1.81 9.16 -7.39
CA THR A 78 -1.42 9.35 -8.79
C THR A 78 -2.65 9.30 -9.70
N MET A 79 -2.48 9.78 -10.94
CA MET A 79 -3.54 9.66 -11.96
C MET A 79 -3.90 8.20 -12.26
N THR A 80 -2.92 7.31 -12.16
CA THR A 80 -3.14 5.86 -12.31
C THR A 80 -4.00 5.32 -11.18
N ASP A 81 -3.73 5.73 -9.94
CA ASP A 81 -4.50 5.29 -8.77
C ASP A 81 -5.95 5.71 -8.89
N LEU A 82 -6.20 6.98 -9.26
CA LEU A 82 -7.55 7.50 -9.51
C LEU A 82 -8.29 6.70 -10.59
N TYR A 83 -7.59 6.35 -11.67
CA TYR A 83 -8.15 5.53 -12.74
C TYR A 83 -8.52 4.13 -12.23
N VAL A 84 -7.61 3.45 -11.53
CA VAL A 84 -7.82 2.10 -11.01
C VAL A 84 -8.96 2.09 -10.00
N ILE A 85 -8.99 3.01 -9.04
CA ILE A 85 -10.07 3.09 -8.04
C ILE A 85 -11.41 3.35 -8.69
N THR A 86 -11.50 4.30 -9.63
CA THR A 86 -12.75 4.60 -10.32
C THR A 86 -13.25 3.40 -11.12
N HIS A 87 -12.34 2.72 -11.82
CA HIS A 87 -12.67 1.54 -12.62
C HIS A 87 -13.20 0.39 -11.75
N ILE A 88 -12.52 0.05 -10.66
CA ILE A 88 -12.94 -1.03 -9.76
C ILE A 88 -14.22 -0.67 -9.00
N TYR A 89 -14.42 0.62 -8.68
CA TYR A 89 -15.69 1.08 -8.14
C TYR A 89 -16.86 0.85 -9.11
N ASP A 90 -16.67 1.21 -10.38
CA ASP A 90 -17.70 1.03 -11.41
C ASP A 90 -18.00 -0.47 -11.62
N GLU A 91 -16.99 -1.33 -11.66
CA GLU A 91 -17.16 -2.79 -11.72
C GLU A 91 -17.95 -3.35 -10.52
N ALA A 92 -17.60 -2.94 -9.30
CA ALA A 92 -18.31 -3.36 -8.09
C ALA A 92 -19.78 -2.89 -8.12
N LYS A 93 -20.04 -1.67 -8.59
CA LYS A 93 -21.39 -1.12 -8.73
C LYS A 93 -22.19 -1.88 -9.78
N GLU A 94 -21.61 -2.13 -10.94
CA GLU A 94 -22.22 -2.90 -12.03
C GLU A 94 -22.55 -4.33 -11.61
N ALA A 95 -21.64 -4.97 -10.87
CA ALA A 95 -21.83 -6.31 -10.35
C ALA A 95 -23.08 -6.40 -9.44
N VAL A 96 -23.25 -5.45 -8.53
CA VAL A 96 -24.38 -5.42 -7.59
C VAL A 96 -25.72 -5.17 -8.29
N ILE A 97 -25.75 -4.36 -9.35
CA ILE A 97 -27.00 -4.08 -10.10
C ILE A 97 -27.30 -5.08 -11.22
N SER A 98 -26.33 -5.92 -11.58
CA SER A 98 -26.53 -6.92 -12.63
C SER A 98 -27.63 -7.90 -12.24
N VAL A 99 -28.49 -8.27 -13.18
CA VAL A 99 -29.55 -9.27 -12.94
C VAL A 99 -29.04 -10.70 -13.19
N LYS A 100 -27.98 -10.84 -13.99
CA LYS A 100 -27.50 -12.14 -14.49
C LYS A 100 -26.20 -12.62 -13.84
N MET A 101 -25.55 -11.78 -13.05
CA MET A 101 -24.28 -12.12 -12.41
C MET A 101 -24.50 -12.99 -11.19
N ASP A 102 -23.70 -14.04 -11.08
CA ASP A 102 -23.68 -14.96 -9.93
C ASP A 102 -23.23 -14.24 -8.66
N ASP A 103 -23.76 -14.68 -7.51
CA ASP A 103 -23.52 -14.05 -6.22
C ASP A 103 -22.02 -13.98 -5.84
N SER A 104 -21.25 -15.03 -6.15
CA SER A 104 -19.80 -15.08 -5.89
C SER A 104 -19.07 -13.95 -6.60
N LYS A 105 -19.37 -13.75 -7.89
CA LYS A 105 -18.74 -12.70 -8.72
C LYS A 105 -19.07 -11.30 -8.22
N ARG A 106 -20.26 -11.10 -7.64
CA ARG A 106 -20.63 -9.83 -6.99
C ARG A 106 -19.79 -9.58 -5.75
N VAL A 107 -19.61 -10.62 -4.94
CA VAL A 107 -18.78 -10.56 -3.72
C VAL A 107 -17.32 -10.30 -4.09
N GLU A 108 -16.79 -10.97 -5.11
CA GLU A 108 -15.42 -10.78 -5.62
C GLU A 108 -15.19 -9.34 -6.10
N ALA A 109 -16.11 -8.77 -6.87
CA ALA A 109 -16.01 -7.39 -7.35
C ALA A 109 -15.94 -6.37 -6.20
N ILE A 110 -16.78 -6.53 -5.17
CA ILE A 110 -16.74 -5.65 -3.99
C ILE A 110 -15.49 -5.92 -3.14
N THR A 111 -15.05 -7.18 -3.05
CA THR A 111 -13.83 -7.55 -2.34
C THR A 111 -12.62 -6.89 -2.98
N SER A 112 -12.55 -6.86 -4.31
CA SER A 112 -11.50 -6.17 -5.07
C SER A 112 -11.43 -4.69 -4.71
N LEU A 113 -12.58 -4.02 -4.65
CA LEU A 113 -12.65 -2.63 -4.19
C LEU A 113 -12.17 -2.47 -2.76
N ARG A 114 -12.57 -3.37 -1.85
CA ARG A 114 -12.16 -3.32 -0.44
C ARG A 114 -10.65 -3.42 -0.30
N LEU A 115 -10.04 -4.43 -0.94
CA LEU A 115 -8.60 -4.66 -0.91
C LEU A 115 -7.83 -3.46 -1.47
N LEU A 116 -8.30 -2.87 -2.57
CA LEU A 116 -7.69 -1.68 -3.16
C LEU A 116 -7.78 -0.47 -2.22
N THR A 117 -8.94 -0.23 -1.61
CA THR A 117 -9.13 0.92 -0.71
C THR A 117 -8.34 0.79 0.59
N ASP A 118 -8.06 -0.43 1.03
CA ASP A 118 -7.31 -0.72 2.26
C ASP A 118 -5.83 -0.30 2.17
N VAL A 119 -5.25 -0.35 0.97
CA VAL A 119 -3.86 0.10 0.69
C VAL A 119 -3.59 1.50 1.22
N TYR A 120 -4.59 2.39 1.16
CA TYR A 120 -4.45 3.80 1.57
C TYR A 120 -4.67 4.04 3.07
N ILE A 121 -5.15 3.04 3.81
CA ILE A 121 -5.44 3.09 5.26
C ILE A 121 -4.28 2.50 6.06
N THR A 122 -3.78 1.33 5.67
CA THR A 122 -2.75 0.62 6.43
C THR A 122 -1.46 0.49 5.62
N PRO A 123 -0.67 1.57 5.47
CA PRO A 123 0.60 1.50 4.78
C PRO A 123 1.47 0.39 5.39
N GLY A 124 1.89 -0.56 4.55
CA GLY A 124 2.78 -1.66 4.93
C GLY A 124 2.10 -2.99 5.29
N LYS A 125 0.86 -2.97 5.80
CA LYS A 125 0.10 -4.19 6.13
C LYS A 125 -1.30 -4.20 5.51
N PRO A 126 -1.38 -4.12 4.18
CA PRO A 126 -2.65 -4.15 3.50
C PRO A 126 -3.29 -5.54 3.57
N LEU A 127 -4.62 -5.58 3.61
CA LEU A 127 -5.43 -6.80 3.69
C LEU A 127 -5.18 -7.76 2.52
N TRP A 128 -4.73 -7.26 1.37
CA TRP A 128 -4.48 -8.12 0.20
C TRP A 128 -3.39 -9.15 0.45
N LYS A 129 -2.47 -8.91 1.40
CA LYS A 129 -1.45 -9.90 1.82
C LYS A 129 -2.08 -11.14 2.47
N GLU A 130 -3.27 -11.02 3.05
CA GLU A 130 -3.98 -12.17 3.64
C GLU A 130 -4.45 -13.18 2.58
N VAL A 131 -4.42 -12.81 1.29
CA VAL A 131 -4.80 -13.68 0.16
C VAL A 131 -3.67 -14.63 -0.24
N GLU A 132 -2.44 -14.39 0.20
CA GLU A 132 -1.25 -15.21 -0.11
C GLU A 132 -1.48 -16.71 0.07
N PRO A 133 -2.00 -17.20 1.21
CA PRO A 133 -2.16 -18.65 1.42
C PRO A 133 -3.12 -19.27 0.42
N THR A 134 -4.15 -18.53 0.00
CA THR A 134 -5.13 -19.01 -0.99
C THR A 134 -4.50 -19.12 -2.37
N LEU A 135 -3.75 -18.11 -2.81
CA LEU A 135 -3.08 -18.14 -4.13
C LEU A 135 -2.00 -19.22 -4.19
N ASN A 136 -1.18 -19.35 -3.13
CA ASN A 136 -0.17 -20.40 -3.04
C ASN A 136 -0.80 -21.79 -3.07
N GLN A 137 -1.92 -21.99 -2.35
CA GLN A 137 -2.62 -23.27 -2.37
C GLN A 137 -3.19 -23.62 -3.76
N LEU A 138 -3.80 -22.66 -4.45
CA LEU A 138 -4.33 -22.86 -5.80
C LEU A 138 -3.21 -23.14 -6.81
N LEU A 139 -2.10 -22.39 -6.74
CA LEU A 139 -0.92 -22.63 -7.56
C LEU A 139 -0.32 -24.01 -7.32
N GLN A 140 -0.24 -24.45 -6.07
CA GLN A 140 0.22 -25.80 -5.73
C GLN A 140 -0.69 -26.87 -6.35
N ARG A 141 -2.02 -26.72 -6.27
CA ARG A 141 -2.95 -27.67 -6.90
C ARG A 141 -2.83 -27.68 -8.42
N MET A 142 -2.60 -26.52 -9.04
CA MET A 142 -2.29 -26.43 -10.47
C MET A 142 -1.00 -27.19 -10.81
N ASN A 143 0.06 -27.03 -10.01
CA ASN A 143 1.32 -27.75 -10.18
C ASN A 143 1.11 -29.26 -10.08
N ASP A 144 0.45 -29.74 -9.03
CA ASP A 144 0.16 -31.16 -8.80
C ASP A 144 -0.66 -31.77 -9.96
N ALA A 145 -1.66 -31.03 -10.47
CA ALA A 145 -2.46 -31.44 -11.61
C ALA A 145 -1.66 -31.48 -12.92
N ALA A 146 -0.75 -30.52 -13.13
CA ALA A 146 0.13 -30.49 -14.30
C ALA A 146 1.15 -31.64 -14.28
N GLU A 147 1.75 -31.93 -13.11
CA GLU A 147 2.70 -33.04 -12.93
C GLU A 147 2.06 -34.42 -13.09
N SER A 148 0.82 -34.57 -12.64
CA SER A 148 0.04 -35.82 -12.79
C SER A 148 -0.61 -35.96 -14.17
N GLU A 149 -0.39 -35.00 -15.08
CA GLU A 149 -1.00 -34.90 -16.40
C GLU A 149 -2.55 -34.90 -16.39
N ASP A 150 -3.18 -34.51 -15.28
CA ASP A 150 -4.63 -34.34 -15.18
C ASP A 150 -5.06 -32.96 -15.66
N TRP A 151 -5.19 -32.83 -16.98
CA TRP A 151 -5.48 -31.56 -17.64
C TRP A 151 -6.87 -31.00 -17.33
N ASN A 152 -7.85 -31.84 -16.98
CA ASN A 152 -9.16 -31.34 -16.60
C ASN A 152 -9.09 -30.64 -15.25
N THR A 153 -8.40 -31.26 -14.29
CA THR A 153 -8.16 -30.67 -12.97
C THR A 153 -7.28 -29.43 -13.08
N TYR A 154 -6.23 -29.45 -13.92
CA TYR A 154 -5.38 -28.28 -14.17
C TYR A 154 -6.19 -27.07 -14.67
N GLN A 155 -7.09 -27.25 -15.65
CA GLN A 155 -7.90 -26.14 -16.16
C GLN A 155 -8.84 -25.57 -15.10
N TYR A 156 -9.43 -26.45 -14.28
CA TYR A 156 -10.28 -26.03 -13.17
C TYR A 156 -9.49 -25.22 -12.14
N GLU A 157 -8.34 -25.70 -11.69
CA GLU A 157 -7.51 -24.99 -10.71
C GLU A 157 -6.93 -23.69 -11.30
N LEU A 158 -6.64 -23.64 -12.61
CA LEU A 158 -6.24 -22.41 -13.30
C LEU A 158 -7.36 -21.35 -13.28
N ASP A 159 -8.62 -21.75 -13.48
CA ASP A 159 -9.77 -20.84 -13.40
C ASP A 159 -9.94 -20.27 -11.99
N GLU A 160 -9.84 -21.12 -10.98
CA GLU A 160 -9.90 -20.70 -9.57
C GLU A 160 -8.73 -19.77 -9.21
N PHE A 161 -7.52 -20.08 -9.67
CA PHE A 161 -6.34 -19.23 -9.46
C PHE A 161 -6.51 -17.87 -10.13
N ILE A 162 -6.97 -17.81 -11.38
CA ILE A 162 -7.19 -16.55 -12.09
C ILE A 162 -8.29 -15.72 -11.38
N ALA A 163 -9.39 -16.34 -10.95
CA ALA A 163 -10.45 -15.62 -10.23
C ALA A 163 -9.95 -15.03 -8.90
N ALA A 164 -9.15 -15.80 -8.14
CA ALA A 164 -8.52 -15.32 -6.92
C ALA A 164 -7.51 -14.19 -7.20
N TYR A 165 -6.70 -14.33 -8.26
CA TYR A 165 -5.74 -13.31 -8.68
C TYR A 165 -6.42 -12.02 -9.12
N ASP A 166 -7.45 -12.11 -9.97
CA ASP A 166 -8.20 -10.95 -10.47
C ASP A 166 -8.83 -10.15 -9.33
N THR A 167 -9.21 -10.80 -8.23
CA THR A 167 -9.73 -10.14 -7.04
C THR A 167 -8.68 -9.26 -6.34
N VAL A 168 -7.41 -9.69 -6.31
CA VAL A 168 -6.31 -8.97 -5.64
C VAL A 168 -5.52 -8.05 -6.58
N ARG A 169 -5.58 -8.32 -7.89
CA ARG A 169 -4.82 -7.64 -8.94
C ARG A 169 -4.89 -6.11 -8.89
N PRO A 170 -6.05 -5.46 -8.63
CA PRO A 170 -6.08 -4.00 -8.57
C PRO A 170 -5.29 -3.42 -7.39
N ALA A 171 -5.31 -4.10 -6.25
CA ALA A 171 -4.52 -3.68 -5.08
C ALA A 171 -3.02 -3.88 -5.34
N LEU A 172 -2.62 -4.99 -5.97
CA LEU A 172 -1.24 -5.24 -6.38
C LEU A 172 -0.70 -4.22 -7.36
N ASN A 173 -1.53 -3.78 -8.32
CA ASN A 173 -1.12 -2.77 -9.30
C ASN A 173 -0.68 -1.44 -8.65
N VAL A 174 -1.31 -1.09 -7.53
CA VAL A 174 -1.03 0.15 -6.79
C VAL A 174 0.10 -0.04 -5.78
N ASP A 175 0.10 -1.13 -5.02
CA ASP A 175 0.94 -1.28 -3.83
C ASP A 175 2.23 -2.09 -4.06
N ALA A 176 2.22 -3.03 -5.04
CA ALA A 176 3.38 -3.89 -5.29
C ALA A 176 4.46 -3.20 -6.14
N GLU A 177 5.69 -3.74 -6.09
CA GLU A 177 6.76 -3.26 -6.96
C GLU A 177 6.38 -3.44 -8.44
N LYS A 178 6.38 -2.33 -9.20
CA LYS A 178 5.90 -2.31 -10.60
C LYS A 178 6.54 -3.37 -11.49
N GLY A 179 7.85 -3.62 -11.34
CA GLY A 179 8.57 -4.61 -12.14
C GLY A 179 8.10 -6.04 -11.84
N VAL A 180 7.94 -6.38 -10.56
CA VAL A 180 7.49 -7.70 -10.11
C VAL A 180 6.02 -7.91 -10.47
N PHE A 181 5.16 -6.91 -10.24
CA PHE A 181 3.74 -6.96 -10.62
C PHE A 181 3.57 -7.20 -12.12
N GLN A 182 4.27 -6.44 -12.98
CA GLN A 182 4.18 -6.60 -14.44
C GLN A 182 4.67 -7.98 -14.90
N ALA A 183 5.72 -8.51 -14.28
CA ALA A 183 6.22 -9.84 -14.59
C ALA A 183 5.21 -10.93 -14.20
N LEU A 184 4.56 -10.81 -13.04
CA LEU A 184 3.49 -11.73 -12.63
C LEU A 184 2.28 -11.61 -13.58
N ASP A 185 1.80 -10.39 -13.83
CA ASP A 185 0.63 -10.13 -14.68
C ASP A 185 0.82 -10.70 -16.09
N ALA A 186 2.02 -10.54 -16.66
CA ALA A 186 2.37 -11.11 -17.95
C ALA A 186 2.39 -12.65 -17.94
N SER A 187 2.93 -13.29 -16.89
CA SER A 187 2.93 -14.75 -16.77
C SER A 187 1.51 -15.32 -16.64
N ILE A 188 0.65 -14.66 -15.86
CA ILE A 188 -0.76 -15.08 -15.69
C ILE A 188 -1.55 -14.87 -16.99
N ALA A 189 -1.37 -13.73 -17.66
CA ALA A 189 -1.95 -13.49 -18.97
C ALA A 189 -1.53 -14.55 -19.99
N TYR A 190 -0.24 -14.92 -20.00
CA TYR A 190 0.26 -16.00 -20.85
C TYR A 190 -0.42 -17.34 -20.55
N LEU A 191 -0.58 -17.71 -19.28
CA LEU A 191 -1.29 -18.94 -18.89
C LEU A 191 -2.75 -18.93 -19.35
N ASN A 192 -3.43 -17.79 -19.21
CA ASN A 192 -4.84 -17.65 -19.59
C ASN A 192 -5.04 -17.70 -21.12
N GLU A 193 -4.15 -17.08 -21.89
CA GLU A 193 -4.19 -17.11 -23.36
C GLU A 193 -3.78 -18.47 -23.93
N ASN A 194 -2.83 -19.15 -23.27
CA ASN A 194 -2.26 -20.41 -23.72
C ASN A 194 -2.82 -21.60 -22.92
N ARG A 195 -4.13 -21.67 -22.73
CA ARG A 195 -4.75 -22.79 -21.99
C ARG A 195 -4.50 -24.16 -22.61
N SER A 196 -4.29 -24.24 -23.91
CA SER A 196 -4.05 -25.49 -24.66
C SER A 196 -2.57 -25.71 -24.98
N LEU A 197 -1.67 -25.38 -24.04
CA LEU A 197 -0.22 -25.57 -24.21
C LEU A 197 0.06 -26.99 -24.71
N SER A 198 0.54 -27.06 -25.94
CA SER A 198 0.93 -28.33 -26.59
C SER A 198 2.22 -28.88 -25.98
N ASP A 199 3.04 -27.98 -25.43
CA ASP A 199 4.31 -28.26 -24.78
C ASP A 199 4.13 -28.23 -23.25
N ARG A 200 3.84 -29.41 -22.71
CA ARG A 200 3.57 -29.64 -21.28
C ARG A 200 4.83 -29.53 -20.43
N SER A 201 5.97 -29.96 -20.96
CA SER A 201 7.28 -29.80 -20.33
C SER A 201 7.60 -28.34 -20.06
N ARG A 202 7.33 -27.47 -21.04
CA ARG A 202 7.55 -26.03 -20.86
C ARG A 202 6.61 -25.43 -19.79
N LEU A 203 5.40 -25.94 -19.66
CA LEU A 203 4.49 -25.46 -18.61
C LEU A 203 5.05 -25.75 -17.21
N THR A 204 5.46 -26.99 -16.96
CA THR A 204 5.92 -27.43 -15.63
C THR A 204 7.36 -27.03 -15.31
N GLU A 205 8.26 -26.98 -16.30
CA GLU A 205 9.68 -26.70 -16.08
C GLU A 205 10.04 -25.20 -16.10
N ASP A 206 9.20 -24.36 -16.72
CA ASP A 206 9.51 -22.95 -16.97
C ASP A 206 8.40 -22.04 -16.42
N ILE A 207 7.18 -22.17 -16.95
CA ILE A 207 6.12 -21.17 -16.71
C ILE A 207 5.60 -21.17 -15.27
N LEU A 208 5.21 -22.34 -14.74
CA LEU A 208 4.68 -22.44 -13.37
C LEU A 208 5.72 -22.05 -12.29
N PRO A 209 6.99 -22.51 -12.38
CA PRO A 209 8.05 -22.03 -11.49
C PRO A 209 8.26 -20.51 -11.56
N HIS A 210 8.11 -19.89 -12.73
CA HIS A 210 8.19 -18.44 -12.87
C HIS A 210 7.03 -17.71 -12.19
N VAL A 211 5.81 -18.24 -12.28
CA VAL A 211 4.65 -17.68 -11.56
C VAL A 211 4.86 -17.78 -10.05
N GLU A 212 5.27 -18.95 -9.56
CA GLU A 212 5.56 -19.20 -8.14
C GLU A 212 6.59 -18.21 -7.60
N LYS A 213 7.72 -18.07 -8.30
CA LYS A 213 8.77 -17.13 -7.92
C LYS A 213 8.29 -15.68 -7.89
N HIS A 214 7.51 -15.23 -8.88
CA HIS A 214 6.99 -13.87 -8.88
C HIS A 214 5.98 -13.65 -7.76
N LEU A 215 5.16 -14.66 -7.45
CA LEU A 215 4.22 -14.64 -6.34
C LEU A 215 4.96 -14.53 -5.00
N GLU A 216 6.00 -15.34 -4.79
CA GLU A 216 6.88 -15.26 -3.61
C GLU A 216 7.51 -13.87 -3.46
N LEU A 217 8.00 -13.27 -4.56
CA LEU A 217 8.57 -11.92 -4.53
C LEU A 217 7.54 -10.86 -4.14
N ILE A 218 6.30 -10.95 -4.61
CA ILE A 218 5.22 -10.03 -4.23
C ILE A 218 4.91 -10.10 -2.74
N PHE A 219 4.86 -11.31 -2.18
CA PHE A 219 4.47 -11.51 -0.78
C PHE A 219 5.64 -11.46 0.21
N SER A 220 6.88 -11.58 -0.26
CA SER A 220 8.07 -11.48 0.58
C SER A 220 8.12 -10.16 1.37
N GLU A 221 8.40 -10.27 2.67
CA GLU A 221 8.50 -9.12 3.59
C GLU A 221 9.68 -8.17 3.25
N GLU A 222 10.59 -8.58 2.37
CA GLU A 222 11.85 -7.86 2.07
C GLU A 222 11.64 -6.53 1.32
N GLY A 223 10.42 -6.24 0.83
CA GLY A 223 10.09 -4.98 0.16
C GLY A 223 9.90 -3.76 1.08
N GLN A 224 9.83 -3.93 2.41
CA GLN A 224 9.41 -2.84 3.31
C GLN A 224 10.37 -2.45 4.44
N ASP A 225 11.44 -3.21 4.71
CA ASP A 225 12.38 -2.85 5.79
C ASP A 225 13.50 -1.86 5.35
N VAL A 226 13.40 -1.28 4.15
CA VAL A 226 14.39 -0.31 3.63
C VAL A 226 13.83 1.09 3.35
N SER A 227 12.51 1.29 3.46
CA SER A 227 11.85 2.60 3.30
C SER A 227 11.32 3.18 4.61
N ASP A 228 11.79 2.66 5.75
CA ASP A 228 11.46 3.22 7.05
C ASP A 228 12.18 4.58 7.20
N PRO A 229 11.48 5.72 7.29
CA PRO A 229 12.13 7.04 7.45
C PRO A 229 13.03 7.09 8.71
N SER A 230 12.74 6.20 9.67
CA SER A 230 13.53 5.94 10.86
C SER A 230 14.96 5.48 10.53
N LEU A 231 15.14 4.60 9.53
CA LEU A 231 16.43 4.02 9.16
C LEU A 231 17.35 5.01 8.45
N ILE A 232 16.81 5.85 7.57
CA ILE A 232 17.59 6.93 6.93
C ILE A 232 18.09 7.90 8.01
N TRP A 233 17.23 8.25 8.98
CA TRP A 233 17.62 9.07 10.13
C TRP A 233 18.65 8.39 11.03
N VAL A 234 18.56 7.08 11.25
CA VAL A 234 19.55 6.31 12.01
C VAL A 234 20.89 6.25 11.28
N ILE A 235 20.91 5.97 9.97
CA ILE A 235 22.13 5.95 9.15
C ILE A 235 22.80 7.33 9.17
N ILE A 236 22.03 8.41 9.01
CA ILE A 236 22.53 9.78 9.11
C ILE A 236 23.08 10.06 10.51
N SER A 237 22.43 9.57 11.57
CA SER A 237 22.89 9.78 12.94
C SER A 237 24.24 9.08 13.22
N ILE A 238 24.39 7.84 12.77
CA ILE A 238 25.60 7.04 12.98
C ILE A 238 26.74 7.58 12.11
N SER A 239 26.48 7.83 10.83
CA SER A 239 27.49 8.39 9.91
C SER A 239 27.89 9.81 10.29
N GLY A 240 26.97 10.64 10.79
CA GLY A 240 27.25 11.98 11.30
C GLY A 240 28.22 11.99 12.48
N VAL A 241 28.03 11.10 13.46
CA VAL A 241 28.95 10.97 14.61
C VAL A 241 30.35 10.56 14.16
N ILE A 242 30.46 9.63 13.22
CA ILE A 242 31.75 9.18 12.66
C ILE A 242 32.47 10.34 11.95
N VAL A 243 31.77 11.09 11.11
CA VAL A 243 32.33 12.24 10.38
C VAL A 243 32.79 13.34 11.34
N VAL A 244 32.03 13.63 12.41
CA VAL A 244 32.41 14.60 13.44
C VAL A 244 33.66 14.15 14.20
N CYS A 245 33.73 12.88 14.60
CA CYS A 245 34.90 12.31 15.26
C CYS A 245 36.15 12.39 14.39
N LEU A 246 36.06 12.00 13.12
CA LEU A 246 37.17 12.07 12.17
C LEU A 246 37.58 13.51 11.85
N SER A 247 36.62 14.42 11.72
CA SER A 247 36.90 15.84 11.51
C SER A 247 37.64 16.45 12.70
N TYR A 248 37.23 16.11 13.93
CA TYR A 248 37.90 16.57 15.15
C TYR A 248 39.33 16.04 15.27
N VAL A 249 39.54 14.74 15.04
CA VAL A 249 40.88 14.12 15.08
C VAL A 249 41.77 14.66 13.96
N GLY A 250 41.20 14.84 12.75
CA GLY A 250 41.89 15.44 11.61
C GLY A 250 42.36 16.86 11.89
N TRP A 251 41.48 17.70 12.46
CA TRP A 251 41.83 19.07 12.85
C TRP A 251 42.89 19.11 13.96
N LYS A 252 42.79 18.21 14.95
CA LYS A 252 43.79 18.08 16.03
C LYS A 252 45.16 17.66 15.48
N LYS A 253 45.20 16.72 14.52
CA LYS A 253 46.45 16.30 13.85
C LYS A 253 47.05 17.44 13.04
N TYR A 254 46.25 18.16 12.26
CA TYR A 254 46.70 19.32 11.48
C TYR A 254 47.34 20.40 12.37
N LYS A 255 46.70 20.72 13.50
CA LYS A 255 47.26 21.70 14.46
C LYS A 255 48.56 21.21 15.10
N GLY A 256 48.64 19.92 15.46
CA GLY A 256 49.84 19.31 16.03
C GLY A 256 51.04 19.31 15.06
N GLU A 257 50.82 19.05 13.77
CA GLU A 257 51.88 19.13 12.76
C GLU A 257 52.34 20.58 12.53
N LYS A 258 51.42 21.54 12.54
CA LYS A 258 51.74 22.96 12.40
C LYS A 258 52.63 23.48 13.53
N ASP A 259 52.38 23.04 14.77
CA ASP A 259 53.22 23.40 15.92
C ASP A 259 54.59 22.71 15.89
N ARG A 260 54.69 21.47 15.41
CA ARG A 260 55.98 20.77 15.21
C ARG A 260 56.84 21.44 14.14
N TYR A 261 56.24 21.90 13.04
CA TYR A 261 56.95 22.67 12.00
C TYR A 261 57.45 24.01 12.53
N ARG A 262 56.67 24.70 13.38
CA ARG A 262 57.05 26.00 13.96
C ARG A 262 58.19 25.86 14.98
N ASN A 263 58.21 24.78 15.77
CA ASN A 263 59.30 24.53 16.72
C ASN A 263 60.60 24.12 16.05
N ARG A 264 60.56 23.34 14.95
CA ARG A 264 61.76 23.01 14.16
C ARG A 264 62.38 24.23 13.47
N ARG A 265 61.58 25.24 13.12
CA ARG A 265 62.08 26.51 12.55
C ARG A 265 62.69 27.47 13.58
N ARG A 266 62.44 27.28 14.88
CA ARG A 266 63.04 28.09 15.96
C ARG A 266 64.35 27.51 16.52
N GLN A 267 64.69 26.28 16.15
CA GLN A 267 65.94 25.60 16.56
C GLN A 267 67.00 25.56 15.44
N ARG A 268 66.79 26.31 14.36
CA ARG A 268 67.80 26.67 13.35
C ARG A 268 68.03 28.16 13.43
#